data_AF-A0A4Q5M325-F1
#
_entry.id   AF-A0A4Q5M325-F1
#
_cell.length_a   1.000
_cell.length_b   1.000
_cell.length_c   1.000
_cell.angle_alpha   90.00
_cell.angle_beta   90.00
_cell.angle_gamma   90.00
#
_symmetry.space_group_name_H-M   'P 1'
#
loop_
_entity.id
_entity.type
_entity.pdbx_description
1 polymer ?
#
loop_
_entity_poly.entity_id
_entity_poly.type
_entity_poly.pdbx_seq_one_letter_code
_entity_poly.pdbx_strand_id
1 'polypeptide(L)'
;MKKTVILLLASFGAFAQKSADITAIKGQCGCHEVKFDYAETFTPNKEYKLKDQYHAKGTEYVFVVEESKDKIVIQHLLAIGDTMVVKHWREDWTYEDPNLLSFYKEGVWKYSQFEKGAVKKGWTQKVYEVDDAPRYEGFAQWSHANGKHLWESKVDAPLPRREYTKRKDYNVLKRGNRIYVTDAGYLHEQDNDKILRKEGTDLLIVQEKGINDYKKLSDEKACEVTKKWWAEHAPFWADVRAEWAQVFDQHKNITIKQFVRSKMLSEYFTAIEKEKNDSVTNRKKIKEVLNQFVVYNDEVIGKN
;
A
#
# COMPACT_ATOMS: atom_id res chain seq x y z
N MET A 1 -8.55 -20.52 -55.00
CA MET A 1 -8.98 -19.90 -53.72
C MET A 1 -7.93 -20.23 -52.66
N LYS A 2 -7.02 -19.30 -52.32
CA LYS A 2 -6.04 -19.49 -51.25
C LYS A 2 -6.70 -19.06 -49.94
N LYS A 3 -6.93 -20.01 -49.02
CA LYS A 3 -7.42 -19.74 -47.67
C LYS A 3 -6.29 -19.13 -46.86
N THR A 4 -6.42 -17.86 -46.50
CA THR A 4 -5.56 -17.20 -45.52
C THR A 4 -5.92 -17.72 -44.13
N VAL A 5 -5.01 -18.49 -43.53
CA VAL A 5 -5.10 -18.86 -42.10
C VAL A 5 -4.52 -17.69 -41.31
N ILE A 6 -5.39 -16.92 -40.66
CA ILE A 6 -4.98 -15.90 -39.69
C ILE A 6 -4.68 -16.62 -38.39
N LEU A 7 -3.39 -16.64 -38.03
CA LEU A 7 -2.87 -17.31 -36.84
C LEU A 7 -3.17 -16.44 -35.59
N LEU A 8 -4.10 -16.90 -34.76
CA LEU A 8 -4.58 -16.28 -33.52
C LEU A 8 -3.56 -16.43 -32.35
N LEU A 9 -2.30 -16.02 -32.54
CA LEU A 9 -1.22 -16.18 -31.54
C LEU A 9 -1.17 -15.07 -30.47
N ALA A 10 -1.90 -13.97 -30.63
CA ALA A 10 -1.76 -12.81 -29.76
C ALA A 10 -2.46 -12.96 -28.38
N SER A 11 -3.43 -13.86 -28.24
CA SER A 11 -4.19 -14.03 -26.99
C SER A 11 -3.45 -14.85 -25.94
N PHE A 12 -2.73 -15.91 -26.33
CA PHE A 12 -2.06 -16.81 -25.37
C PHE A 12 -0.99 -16.13 -24.51
N GLY A 13 -0.22 -15.20 -25.07
CA GLY A 13 0.85 -14.51 -24.33
C GLY A 13 0.33 -13.56 -23.24
N ALA A 14 -0.84 -12.95 -23.43
CA ALA A 14 -1.43 -12.04 -22.44
C ALA A 14 -2.00 -12.80 -21.22
N PHE A 15 -2.67 -13.93 -21.46
CA PHE A 15 -3.17 -14.78 -20.37
C PHE A 15 -2.04 -15.42 -19.56
N ALA A 16 -0.95 -15.83 -20.22
CA ALA A 16 0.22 -16.41 -19.55
C ALA A 16 0.92 -15.39 -18.62
N GLN A 17 1.12 -14.15 -19.10
CA GLN A 17 1.73 -13.08 -18.31
C GLN A 17 0.89 -12.80 -17.05
N LYS A 18 -0.40 -12.54 -17.20
CA LYS A 18 -1.26 -12.22 -16.06
C LYS A 18 -1.29 -13.34 -15.02
N SER A 19 -1.28 -14.60 -15.44
CA SER A 19 -1.19 -15.74 -14.51
C SER A 19 0.12 -15.74 -13.72
N ALA A 20 1.25 -15.44 -14.37
CA ALA A 20 2.55 -15.34 -13.70
C ALA A 20 2.59 -14.15 -12.72
N ASP A 21 1.97 -13.02 -13.08
CA ASP A 21 1.82 -11.86 -12.20
C ASP A 21 1.05 -12.24 -10.92
N ILE A 22 -0.09 -12.93 -11.07
CA ILE A 22 -0.92 -13.39 -9.94
C ILE A 22 -0.12 -14.34 -9.04
N THR A 23 0.63 -15.27 -9.61
CA THR A 23 1.52 -16.17 -8.86
C THR A 23 2.58 -15.39 -8.11
N ALA A 24 3.20 -14.37 -8.71
CA ALA A 24 4.20 -13.53 -8.05
C ALA A 24 3.57 -12.70 -6.91
N ILE A 25 2.43 -12.06 -7.13
CA ILE A 25 1.69 -11.28 -6.11
C ILE A 25 1.38 -12.16 -4.90
N LYS A 26 0.81 -13.35 -5.13
CA LYS A 26 0.48 -14.32 -4.06
C LYS A 26 1.70 -15.00 -3.45
N GLY A 27 2.85 -14.98 -4.14
CA GLY A 27 4.13 -15.47 -3.62
C GLY A 27 4.63 -14.66 -2.42
N GLN A 28 4.13 -13.44 -2.22
CA GLN A 28 4.37 -12.66 -1.00
C GLN A 28 3.65 -13.22 0.24
N CYS A 29 2.68 -14.13 0.07
CA CYS A 29 1.92 -14.71 1.18
C CYS A 29 2.70 -15.80 1.92
N GLY A 30 2.50 -15.85 3.24
CA GLY A 30 3.13 -16.79 4.15
C GLY A 30 3.35 -16.21 5.54
N CYS A 31 3.94 -17.03 6.40
CA CYS A 31 4.47 -16.60 7.69
C CYS A 31 5.95 -16.20 7.51
N HIS A 32 6.33 -14.99 7.92
CA HIS A 32 7.66 -14.44 7.68
C HIS A 32 8.33 -13.96 8.96
N GLU A 33 9.64 -14.13 9.06
CA GLU A 33 10.49 -13.22 9.83
C GLU A 33 10.70 -11.99 8.93
N VAL A 34 10.30 -10.82 9.41
CA VAL A 34 10.49 -9.56 8.70
C VAL A 34 11.55 -8.71 9.38
N LYS A 35 12.42 -8.09 8.58
CA LYS A 35 13.39 -7.06 9.02
C LYS A 35 13.18 -5.79 8.22
N PHE A 36 13.26 -4.65 8.91
CA PHE A 36 13.11 -3.31 8.38
C PHE A 36 14.40 -2.55 8.64
N ASP A 37 15.19 -2.30 7.60
CA ASP A 37 16.47 -1.61 7.67
C ASP A 37 16.43 -0.35 6.80
N TYR A 38 16.68 0.81 7.39
CA TYR A 38 16.63 2.08 6.68
C TYR A 38 17.83 2.95 7.02
N ALA A 39 18.48 3.50 5.99
CA ALA A 39 19.62 4.39 6.13
C ALA A 39 19.51 5.56 5.14
N GLU A 40 19.70 6.78 5.62
CA GLU A 40 19.93 7.93 4.74
C GLU A 40 21.30 7.78 4.06
N THR A 41 21.39 8.14 2.77
CA THR A 41 22.56 7.86 1.92
C THR A 41 23.18 9.14 1.39
N PHE A 42 22.56 9.77 0.39
CA PHE A 42 23.11 10.91 -0.33
C PHE A 42 22.25 12.14 -0.13
N THR A 43 22.88 13.30 0.01
CA THR A 43 22.20 14.60 0.14
C THR A 43 22.93 15.63 -0.72
N PRO A 44 22.20 16.55 -1.38
CA PRO A 44 22.83 17.66 -2.08
C PRO A 44 23.43 18.71 -1.12
N ASN A 45 23.03 18.71 0.16
CA ASN A 45 23.50 19.66 1.15
C ASN A 45 24.74 19.10 1.88
N LYS A 46 25.91 19.70 1.65
CA LYS A 46 27.18 19.29 2.26
C LYS A 46 27.19 19.38 3.80
N GLU A 47 26.36 20.24 4.38
CA GLU A 47 26.26 20.43 5.83
C GLU A 47 25.20 19.52 6.48
N TYR A 48 24.43 18.77 5.68
CA TYR A 48 23.40 17.89 6.21
C TYR A 48 24.02 16.67 6.88
N LYS A 49 23.65 16.46 8.14
CA LYS A 49 24.03 15.27 8.92
C LYS A 49 22.95 14.20 8.77
N LEU A 50 23.33 13.09 8.14
CA LEU A 50 22.50 11.88 8.01
C LEU A 50 21.96 11.46 9.38
N LYS A 51 20.69 11.06 9.42
CA LYS A 51 20.08 10.53 10.65
C LYS A 51 20.57 9.10 10.90
N ASP A 52 20.47 8.69 12.17
CA ASP A 52 20.80 7.32 12.59
C ASP A 52 19.98 6.30 11.79
N GLN A 53 20.61 5.15 11.55
CA GLN A 53 19.96 4.03 10.89
C GLN A 53 18.79 3.52 11.72
N TYR A 54 17.72 3.13 11.05
CA TYR A 54 16.55 2.54 11.69
C TYR A 54 16.53 1.04 11.43
N HIS A 55 16.41 0.27 12.51
CA HIS A 55 16.31 -1.17 12.48
C HIS A 55 15.07 -1.61 13.27
N ALA A 56 14.25 -2.47 12.68
CA ALA A 56 13.18 -3.16 13.37
C ALA A 56 13.02 -4.57 12.81
N LYS A 57 12.39 -5.45 13.59
CA LYS A 57 12.06 -6.81 13.15
C LYS A 57 10.77 -7.27 13.79
N GLY A 58 10.15 -8.28 13.21
CA GLY A 58 8.97 -8.94 13.77
C GLY A 58 8.62 -10.22 13.02
N THR A 59 7.50 -10.82 13.42
CA THR A 59 6.90 -11.93 12.70
C THR A 59 5.66 -11.41 12.00
N GLU A 60 5.53 -11.64 10.71
CA GLU A 60 4.44 -11.09 9.91
C GLU A 60 3.73 -12.19 9.12
N TYR A 61 2.40 -12.26 9.29
CA TYR A 61 1.53 -13.13 8.52
C TYR A 61 0.90 -12.36 7.37
N VAL A 62 1.20 -12.82 6.16
CA VAL A 62 0.78 -12.20 4.90
C VAL A 62 -0.14 -13.15 4.16
N PHE A 63 -1.35 -12.73 3.84
CA PHE A 63 -2.35 -13.63 3.26
C PHE A 63 -3.43 -12.89 2.47
N VAL A 64 -4.06 -13.62 1.54
CA VAL A 64 -5.14 -13.10 0.71
C VAL A 64 -6.44 -13.03 1.52
N VAL A 65 -7.14 -11.89 1.44
CA VAL A 65 -8.45 -11.66 2.09
C VAL A 65 -9.59 -11.44 1.10
N GLU A 66 -9.28 -11.15 -0.16
CA GLU A 66 -10.23 -11.03 -1.26
C GLU A 66 -9.52 -11.39 -2.57
N GLU A 67 -10.16 -12.20 -3.41
CA GLU A 67 -9.62 -12.57 -4.72
C GLU A 67 -10.76 -12.61 -5.75
N SER A 68 -10.53 -11.94 -6.88
CA SER A 68 -11.39 -12.01 -8.06
C SER A 68 -10.49 -12.05 -9.31
N LYS A 69 -11.11 -12.11 -10.50
CA LYS A 69 -10.38 -12.19 -11.76
C LYS A 69 -9.34 -11.09 -11.94
N ASP A 70 -9.64 -9.86 -11.53
CA ASP A 70 -8.84 -8.66 -11.80
C ASP A 70 -8.39 -7.95 -10.50
N LYS A 71 -8.57 -8.58 -9.34
CA LYS A 71 -8.25 -7.99 -8.03
C LYS A 71 -7.77 -9.03 -7.03
N ILE A 72 -6.70 -8.71 -6.31
CA ILE A 72 -6.19 -9.47 -5.15
C ILE A 72 -5.98 -8.50 -4.01
N VAL A 73 -6.53 -8.79 -2.84
CA VAL A 73 -6.29 -8.02 -1.61
C VAL A 73 -5.47 -8.87 -0.65
N ILE A 74 -4.32 -8.36 -0.23
CA ILE A 74 -3.42 -8.99 0.71
C ILE A 74 -3.40 -8.20 2.01
N GLN A 75 -3.59 -8.89 3.12
CA GLN A 75 -3.48 -8.35 4.46
C GLN A 75 -2.16 -8.79 5.09
N HIS A 76 -1.49 -7.85 5.76
CA HIS A 76 -0.31 -8.09 6.57
C HIS A 76 -0.63 -7.87 8.04
N LEU A 77 -0.36 -8.87 8.89
CA LEU A 77 -0.55 -8.81 10.34
C LEU A 77 0.77 -9.06 11.04
N LEU A 78 1.19 -8.11 11.87
CA LEU A 78 2.44 -8.19 12.63
C LEU A 78 2.16 -8.74 14.03
N ALA A 79 2.84 -9.83 14.39
CA ALA A 79 2.91 -10.33 15.76
C ALA A 79 4.07 -9.66 16.51
N ILE A 80 3.76 -9.11 17.68
CA ILE A 80 4.75 -8.57 18.61
C ILE A 80 4.74 -9.46 19.86
N GLY A 81 5.74 -10.33 19.96
CA GLY A 81 5.74 -11.44 20.90
C GLY A 81 4.58 -12.42 20.63
N ASP A 82 4.16 -13.14 21.67
CA ASP A 82 3.19 -14.24 21.50
C ASP A 82 1.72 -13.80 21.70
N THR A 83 1.46 -12.52 21.94
CA THR A 83 0.13 -12.05 22.39
C THR A 83 -0.41 -10.83 21.68
N MET A 84 0.45 -9.92 21.20
CA MET A 84 0.00 -8.67 20.59
C MET A 84 0.03 -8.76 19.07
N VAL A 85 -1.12 -8.46 18.45
CA VAL A 85 -1.26 -8.40 16.99
C VAL A 85 -1.55 -6.97 16.57
N VAL A 86 -0.84 -6.52 15.55
CA VAL A 86 -1.09 -5.25 14.87
C VAL A 86 -1.55 -5.57 13.46
N LYS A 87 -2.73 -5.10 13.06
CA LYS A 87 -3.10 -5.02 11.64
C LYS A 87 -2.17 -4.00 10.98
N HIS A 88 -1.10 -4.48 10.35
CA HIS A 88 0.04 -3.63 10.03
C HIS A 88 -0.19 -2.80 8.78
N TRP A 89 -0.47 -3.44 7.64
CA TRP A 89 -0.81 -2.76 6.39
C TRP A 89 -1.58 -3.70 5.47
N ARG A 90 -2.23 -3.13 4.47
CA ARG A 90 -2.97 -3.87 3.44
C ARG A 90 -2.49 -3.39 2.08
N GLU A 91 -2.54 -4.29 1.10
CA GLU A 91 -2.32 -3.94 -0.30
C GLU A 91 -3.42 -4.51 -1.19
N ASP A 92 -3.92 -3.68 -2.10
CA ASP A 92 -4.83 -4.07 -3.16
C ASP A 92 -4.06 -4.06 -4.47
N TRP A 93 -4.10 -5.19 -5.17
CA TRP A 93 -3.58 -5.34 -6.51
C TRP A 93 -4.75 -5.39 -7.48
N THR A 94 -4.86 -4.38 -8.35
CA THR A 94 -5.91 -4.32 -9.38
C THR A 94 -5.27 -4.34 -10.77
N TYR A 95 -5.75 -5.24 -11.63
CA TYR A 95 -5.24 -5.41 -12.99
C TYR A 95 -5.85 -4.36 -13.93
N GLU A 96 -5.00 -3.66 -14.69
CA GLU A 96 -5.40 -2.63 -15.67
C GLU A 96 -6.31 -1.52 -15.10
N ASP A 97 -6.13 -1.14 -13.83
CA ASP A 97 -6.92 -0.08 -13.18
C ASP A 97 -6.53 1.32 -13.73
N PRO A 98 -7.45 2.02 -14.42
CA PRO A 98 -7.15 3.34 -14.97
C PRO A 98 -7.17 4.45 -13.90
N ASN A 99 -7.64 4.19 -12.69
CA ASN A 99 -7.93 5.21 -11.70
C ASN A 99 -6.89 5.20 -10.58
N LEU A 100 -6.19 6.32 -10.39
CA LEU A 100 -5.14 6.46 -9.37
C LEU A 100 -5.46 7.59 -8.38
N LEU A 101 -5.26 7.32 -7.09
CA LEU A 101 -5.29 8.30 -6.01
C LEU A 101 -3.86 8.52 -5.47
N SER A 102 -3.18 9.54 -6.00
CA SER A 102 -1.78 9.81 -5.68
C SER A 102 -1.64 10.82 -4.54
N PHE A 103 -0.73 10.57 -3.59
CA PHE A 103 -0.42 11.56 -2.55
C PHE A 103 0.22 12.80 -3.17
N TYR A 104 -0.15 13.98 -2.68
CA TYR A 104 0.45 15.25 -3.11
C TYR A 104 1.36 15.87 -2.04
N LYS A 105 0.78 16.30 -0.91
CA LYS A 105 1.46 16.76 0.33
C LYS A 105 0.40 17.01 1.41
N GLU A 106 0.81 17.09 2.68
CA GLU A 106 -0.03 17.60 3.79
C GLU A 106 -1.43 16.94 3.88
N GLY A 107 -1.51 15.63 3.63
CA GLY A 107 -2.75 14.87 3.67
C GLY A 107 -3.62 15.01 2.41
N VAL A 108 -3.21 15.79 1.42
CA VAL A 108 -3.89 15.94 0.12
C VAL A 108 -3.55 14.78 -0.80
N TRP A 109 -4.59 14.20 -1.39
CA TRP A 109 -4.55 13.15 -2.39
C TRP A 109 -5.25 13.63 -3.65
N LYS A 110 -4.61 13.38 -4.79
CA LYS A 110 -5.11 13.78 -6.10
C LYS A 110 -5.57 12.56 -6.87
N TYR A 111 -6.82 12.61 -7.29
CA TYR A 111 -7.35 11.66 -8.24
C TYR A 111 -6.81 11.96 -9.63
N SER A 112 -6.51 10.92 -10.39
CA SER A 112 -6.14 11.00 -11.79
C SER A 112 -6.62 9.75 -12.51
N GLN A 113 -6.86 9.89 -13.81
CA GLN A 113 -7.25 8.77 -14.66
C GLN A 113 -6.28 8.64 -15.81
N PHE A 114 -5.72 7.44 -15.98
CA PHE A 114 -4.91 7.07 -17.13
C PHE A 114 -5.79 6.66 -18.31
N GLU A 115 -5.27 6.86 -19.51
CA GLU A 115 -5.85 6.24 -20.70
C GLU A 115 -5.80 4.72 -20.58
N LYS A 116 -6.86 4.02 -21.01
CA LYS A 116 -6.95 2.55 -20.91
C LYS A 116 -5.76 1.82 -21.55
N GLY A 117 -5.15 2.41 -22.59
CA GLY A 117 -3.97 1.85 -23.25
C GLY A 117 -2.72 1.87 -22.36
N ALA A 118 -2.58 2.86 -21.47
CA ALA A 118 -1.43 3.05 -20.61
C ALA A 118 -1.35 2.04 -19.47
N VAL A 119 -2.51 1.50 -19.04
CA VAL A 119 -2.60 0.54 -17.92
C VAL A 119 -2.54 -0.92 -18.35
N LYS A 120 -2.53 -1.17 -19.66
CA LYS A 120 -2.59 -2.51 -20.25
C LYS A 120 -1.48 -3.42 -19.72
N LYS A 121 -1.82 -4.66 -19.35
CA LYS A 121 -0.93 -5.68 -18.77
C LYS A 121 -0.24 -5.29 -17.47
N GLY A 122 -0.62 -4.17 -16.85
CA GLY A 122 -0.03 -3.74 -15.60
C GLY A 122 -0.96 -3.95 -14.42
N TRP A 123 -0.39 -3.83 -13.25
CA TRP A 123 -1.06 -3.90 -11.98
C TRP A 123 -0.84 -2.61 -11.21
N THR A 124 -1.91 -2.11 -10.62
CA THR A 124 -1.88 -1.03 -9.65
C THR A 124 -1.82 -1.64 -8.26
N GLN A 125 -0.79 -1.31 -7.48
CA GLN A 125 -0.67 -1.61 -6.06
C GLN A 125 -1.14 -0.39 -5.26
N LYS A 126 -2.26 -0.52 -4.54
CA LYS A 126 -2.73 0.47 -3.57
C LYS A 126 -2.39 -0.02 -2.17
N VAL A 127 -1.56 0.72 -1.44
CA VAL A 127 -1.15 0.35 -0.09
C VAL A 127 -1.86 1.22 0.94
N TYR A 128 -2.32 0.60 2.01
CA TYR A 128 -3.06 1.23 3.09
C TYR A 128 -2.41 1.00 4.45
N GLU A 129 -2.56 1.97 5.34
CA GLU A 129 -2.02 1.93 6.71
C GLU A 129 -2.86 1.03 7.64
N VAL A 130 -2.50 1.03 8.94
CA VAL A 130 -3.16 0.24 9.99
C VAL A 130 -4.68 0.44 10.06
N ASP A 131 -5.17 1.63 9.70
CA ASP A 131 -6.59 2.01 9.69
C ASP A 131 -7.22 2.03 8.28
N ASP A 132 -6.56 1.39 7.31
CA ASP A 132 -6.95 1.37 5.90
C ASP A 132 -7.00 2.75 5.20
N ALA A 133 -6.46 3.82 5.81
CA ALA A 133 -6.17 5.05 5.07
C ALA A 133 -5.10 4.81 3.99
N PRO A 134 -5.19 5.48 2.83
CA PRO A 134 -4.21 5.30 1.75
C PRO A 134 -2.82 5.75 2.21
N ARG A 135 -1.81 4.98 1.80
CA ARG A 135 -0.39 5.23 2.08
C ARG A 135 0.39 5.59 0.83
N TYR A 136 0.17 4.87 -0.26
CA TYR A 136 0.64 5.20 -1.59
C TYR A 136 -0.06 4.30 -2.61
N GLU A 137 -0.03 4.72 -3.86
CA GLU A 137 -0.57 3.97 -4.98
C GLU A 137 0.39 4.07 -6.15
N GLY A 138 0.73 2.94 -6.76
CA GLY A 138 1.64 2.88 -7.90
C GLY A 138 1.21 1.84 -8.92
N PHE A 139 1.57 2.10 -10.18
CA PHE A 139 1.26 1.24 -11.31
C PHE A 139 2.55 0.78 -11.98
N ALA A 140 2.65 -0.51 -12.29
CA ALA A 140 3.69 -1.07 -13.15
C ALA A 140 3.31 -2.45 -13.69
N GLN A 141 4.09 -2.93 -14.66
CA GLN A 141 4.03 -4.32 -15.13
C GLN A 141 5.03 -5.18 -14.34
N TRP A 142 4.68 -6.44 -14.10
CA TRP A 142 5.62 -7.42 -13.55
C TRP A 142 6.62 -7.86 -14.62
N SER A 143 7.86 -8.07 -14.21
CA SER A 143 8.91 -8.68 -15.02
C SER A 143 9.27 -10.05 -14.45
N HIS A 144 9.29 -11.07 -15.30
CA HIS A 144 9.68 -12.43 -14.91
C HIS A 144 10.88 -12.89 -15.75
N ALA A 145 12.00 -13.14 -15.10
CA ALA A 145 13.21 -13.62 -15.75
C ALA A 145 14.03 -14.49 -14.80
N ASN A 146 14.52 -15.64 -15.27
CA ASN A 146 15.44 -16.53 -14.53
C ASN A 146 14.97 -16.87 -13.10
N GLY A 147 13.66 -17.17 -12.93
CA GLY A 147 13.07 -17.50 -11.64
C GLY A 147 12.92 -16.31 -10.66
N LYS A 148 13.14 -15.08 -11.12
CA LYS A 148 12.94 -13.85 -10.35
C LYS A 148 11.73 -13.09 -10.89
N HIS A 149 10.96 -12.52 -9.97
CA HIS A 149 9.76 -11.75 -10.27
C HIS A 149 9.88 -10.37 -9.65
N LEU A 150 9.84 -9.34 -10.48
CA LEU A 150 10.05 -7.95 -10.09
C LEU A 150 8.84 -7.10 -10.45
N TRP A 151 8.36 -6.32 -9.49
CA TRP A 151 7.49 -5.17 -9.72
C TRP A 151 8.14 -3.91 -9.14
N GLU A 152 8.17 -2.82 -9.92
CA GLU A 152 8.81 -1.58 -9.51
C GLU A 152 7.95 -0.35 -9.83
N SER A 153 7.83 0.56 -8.86
CA SER A 153 7.16 1.85 -9.04
C SER A 153 7.89 2.96 -8.30
N LYS A 154 7.68 4.22 -8.68
CA LYS A 154 8.18 5.38 -7.93
C LYS A 154 7.08 6.42 -7.74
N VAL A 155 6.64 6.60 -6.50
CA VAL A 155 5.40 7.31 -6.17
C VAL A 155 5.53 8.14 -4.90
N ASP A 156 4.73 9.19 -4.78
CA ASP A 156 4.71 10.04 -3.61
C ASP A 156 3.89 9.39 -2.48
N ALA A 157 4.31 9.59 -1.23
CA ALA A 157 3.67 9.08 -0.03
C ALA A 157 3.79 10.08 1.14
N PRO A 158 2.90 9.99 2.14
CA PRO A 158 3.08 10.68 3.41
C PRO A 158 4.35 10.23 4.14
N LEU A 159 4.75 11.01 5.15
CA LEU A 159 5.83 10.64 6.05
C LEU A 159 5.48 9.34 6.80
N PRO A 160 6.42 8.38 6.91
CA PRO A 160 6.18 7.14 7.63
C PRO A 160 6.04 7.40 9.14
N ARG A 161 5.37 6.49 9.84
CA ARG A 161 5.12 6.61 11.29
C ARG A 161 6.36 6.84 12.15
N ARG A 162 7.50 6.26 11.76
CA ARG A 162 8.77 6.43 12.47
C ARG A 162 9.29 7.87 12.42
N GLU A 163 8.79 8.71 11.51
CA GLU A 163 9.30 10.06 11.24
C GLU A 163 8.28 11.20 11.44
N TYR A 164 6.96 11.01 11.29
CA TYR A 164 6.01 12.14 11.26
C TYR A 164 5.98 13.02 12.53
N THR A 165 6.41 12.51 13.69
CA THR A 165 6.56 13.31 14.92
C THR A 165 7.97 13.85 15.15
N LYS A 166 8.96 13.33 14.43
CA LYS A 166 10.40 13.57 14.66
C LYS A 166 11.02 14.46 13.59
N ARG A 167 10.42 14.50 12.40
CA ARG A 167 10.93 15.20 11.22
C ARG A 167 9.98 16.33 10.83
N LYS A 168 10.57 17.46 10.44
CA LYS A 168 9.85 18.68 10.00
C LYS A 168 10.51 19.33 8.78
N ASP A 169 11.60 18.75 8.29
CA ASP A 169 12.46 19.23 7.22
C ASP A 169 11.97 18.83 5.82
N TYR A 170 11.02 17.89 5.74
CA TYR A 170 10.43 17.42 4.48
C TYR A 170 8.95 17.07 4.70
N ASN A 171 8.15 17.04 3.62
CA ASN A 171 6.69 16.83 3.68
C ASN A 171 6.16 15.81 2.65
N VAL A 172 7.02 15.28 1.78
CA VAL A 172 6.70 14.21 0.82
C VAL A 172 7.82 13.18 0.83
N LEU A 173 7.47 11.90 0.98
CA LEU A 173 8.40 10.80 0.74
C LEU A 173 8.13 10.25 -0.66
N LYS A 174 9.03 10.50 -1.60
CA LYS A 174 8.93 9.92 -2.95
C LYS A 174 9.59 8.55 -2.93
N ARG A 175 8.77 7.51 -2.82
CA ARG A 175 9.16 6.12 -2.59
C ARG A 175 9.40 5.40 -3.90
N GLY A 176 10.64 4.97 -4.16
CA GLY A 176 10.93 3.98 -5.19
C GLY A 176 10.77 2.59 -4.62
N ASN A 177 9.71 1.87 -4.96
CA ASN A 177 9.42 0.53 -4.46
C ASN A 177 9.91 -0.51 -5.47
N ARG A 178 10.66 -1.53 -5.02
CA ARG A 178 10.94 -2.75 -5.79
C ARG A 178 10.56 -3.97 -4.97
N ILE A 179 9.67 -4.80 -5.51
CA ILE A 179 9.24 -6.04 -4.88
C ILE A 179 9.85 -7.19 -5.67
N TYR A 180 10.75 -7.92 -5.03
CA TYR A 180 11.33 -9.14 -5.55
C TYR A 180 10.72 -10.33 -4.84
N VAL A 181 10.05 -11.21 -5.58
CA VAL A 181 9.44 -12.43 -5.02
C VAL A 181 10.23 -13.66 -5.42
N THR A 182 10.47 -14.54 -4.44
CA THR A 182 11.17 -15.82 -4.58
C THR A 182 10.49 -16.91 -3.74
N ASP A 183 10.89 -18.17 -3.90
CA ASP A 183 10.36 -19.27 -3.08
C ASP A 183 10.73 -19.14 -1.58
N ALA A 184 11.79 -18.40 -1.26
CA ALA A 184 12.27 -18.19 0.10
C ALA A 184 11.55 -17.04 0.84
N GLY A 185 10.64 -16.34 0.16
CA GLY A 185 10.00 -15.12 0.64
C GLY A 185 10.16 -13.97 -0.36
N TYR A 186 10.05 -12.72 0.10
CA TYR A 186 10.15 -11.56 -0.77
C TYR A 186 10.95 -10.42 -0.15
N LEU A 187 11.57 -9.63 -1.01
CA LEU A 187 12.35 -8.46 -0.65
C LEU A 187 11.63 -7.22 -1.18
N HIS A 188 11.26 -6.30 -0.30
CA HIS A 188 10.79 -4.98 -0.68
C HIS A 188 11.90 -3.96 -0.44
N GLU A 189 12.63 -3.66 -1.50
CA GLU A 189 13.64 -2.62 -1.50
C GLU A 189 13.02 -1.25 -1.79
N GLN A 190 13.58 -0.23 -1.15
CA GLN A 190 13.13 1.14 -1.28
C GLN A 190 14.29 2.09 -1.56
N ASP A 191 14.19 2.84 -2.65
CA ASP A 191 15.04 4.01 -2.90
C ASP A 191 14.16 5.26 -2.76
N ASN A 192 14.17 5.84 -1.57
CA ASN A 192 13.31 6.96 -1.21
C ASN A 192 14.03 8.29 -1.40
N ASP A 193 13.32 9.30 -1.89
CA ASP A 193 13.74 10.70 -1.82
C ASP A 193 12.89 11.42 -0.76
N LYS A 194 13.51 12.02 0.26
CA LYS A 194 12.83 12.88 1.24
C LYS A 194 12.76 14.30 0.66
N ILE A 195 11.57 14.75 0.32
CA ILE A 195 11.33 15.97 -0.44
C ILE A 195 10.58 17.01 0.41
N LEU A 196 11.07 18.24 0.37
CA LEU A 196 10.30 19.41 0.77
C LEU A 196 9.63 20.01 -0.47
N ARG A 197 8.32 19.78 -0.59
CA ARG A 197 7.48 20.32 -1.66
C ARG A 197 6.86 21.65 -1.23
N LYS A 198 7.22 22.74 -1.91
CA LYS A 198 6.69 24.10 -1.67
C LYS A 198 6.37 24.76 -3.01
N GLU A 199 5.18 25.36 -3.13
CA GLU A 199 4.77 26.12 -4.33
C GLU A 199 4.93 25.32 -5.64
N GLY A 200 4.65 24.01 -5.60
CA GLY A 200 4.80 23.12 -6.76
C GLY A 200 6.24 22.72 -7.10
N THR A 201 7.22 23.19 -6.33
CA THR A 201 8.64 22.86 -6.51
C THR A 201 9.10 21.83 -5.47
N ASP A 202 9.89 20.86 -5.92
CA ASP A 202 10.48 19.82 -5.08
C ASP A 202 11.94 20.15 -4.73
N LEU A 203 12.24 20.25 -3.44
CA LEU A 203 13.59 20.32 -2.92
C LEU A 203 13.98 18.97 -2.29
N LEU A 204 14.97 18.30 -2.86
CA LEU A 204 15.55 17.08 -2.28
C LEU A 204 16.32 17.43 -1.00
N ILE A 205 15.91 16.84 0.13
CA ILE A 205 16.60 16.96 1.41
C ILE A 205 17.69 15.89 1.51
N VAL A 206 17.32 14.63 1.32
CA VAL A 206 18.21 13.48 1.44
C VAL A 206 17.56 12.25 0.78
N GLN A 207 18.38 11.35 0.27
CA GLN A 207 17.99 10.03 -0.22
C GLN A 207 18.09 9.00 0.90
N GLU A 208 17.24 7.98 0.88
CA GLU A 208 17.22 6.91 1.88
C GLU A 208 17.10 5.55 1.18
N LYS A 209 17.97 4.62 1.53
CA LYS A 209 17.82 3.21 1.18
C LYS A 209 17.02 2.53 2.28
N GLY A 210 15.95 1.84 1.90
CA GLY A 210 15.16 0.98 2.76
C GLY A 210 15.19 -0.47 2.27
N ILE A 211 15.19 -1.41 3.20
CA ILE A 211 15.12 -2.85 2.93
C ILE A 211 14.10 -3.43 3.89
N ASN A 212 13.04 -4.00 3.33
CA ASN A 212 12.05 -4.78 4.05
C ASN A 212 12.22 -6.24 3.59
N ASP A 213 12.95 -7.03 4.35
CA ASP A 213 13.27 -8.43 4.02
C ASP A 213 12.30 -9.37 4.71
N TYR A 214 11.46 -10.05 3.93
CA TYR A 214 10.46 -11.00 4.40
C TYR A 214 10.94 -12.42 4.10
N LYS A 215 11.57 -13.03 5.09
CA LYS A 215 12.06 -14.40 4.98
C LYS A 215 11.00 -15.38 5.46
N LYS A 216 10.59 -16.30 4.60
CA LYS A 216 9.57 -17.30 4.92
C LYS A 216 10.04 -18.21 6.06
N LEU A 217 9.19 -18.40 7.05
CA LEU A 217 9.41 -19.30 8.16
C LEU A 217 8.90 -20.70 7.81
N SER A 218 9.68 -21.72 8.17
CA SER A 218 9.26 -23.12 8.05
C SER A 218 8.26 -23.53 9.12
N ASP A 219 8.32 -22.91 10.31
CA ASP A 219 7.39 -23.15 11.39
C ASP A 219 6.25 -22.12 11.37
N GLU A 220 5.08 -22.56 10.91
CA GLU A 220 3.90 -21.69 10.86
C GLU A 220 3.35 -21.31 12.25
N LYS A 221 3.78 -21.99 13.32
CA LYS A 221 3.33 -21.69 14.69
C LYS A 221 3.57 -20.24 15.08
N ALA A 222 4.63 -19.63 14.55
CA ALA A 222 4.97 -18.24 14.80
C ALA A 222 3.87 -17.25 14.36
N CYS A 223 2.99 -17.65 13.43
CA CYS A 223 1.87 -16.84 12.93
C CYS A 223 0.49 -17.29 13.45
N GLU A 224 0.42 -18.26 14.34
CA GLU A 224 -0.88 -18.74 14.86
C GLU A 224 -1.63 -17.67 15.65
N VAL A 225 -0.90 -16.82 16.38
CA VAL A 225 -1.51 -15.68 17.10
C VAL A 225 -2.20 -14.71 16.13
N THR A 226 -1.58 -14.41 14.99
CA THR A 226 -2.15 -13.54 13.95
C THR A 226 -3.31 -14.19 13.21
N LYS A 227 -3.24 -15.50 12.93
CA LYS A 227 -4.34 -16.26 12.31
C LYS A 227 -5.57 -16.27 13.21
N LYS A 228 -5.40 -16.56 14.51
CA LYS A 228 -6.47 -16.55 15.50
C LYS A 228 -7.08 -15.16 15.66
N TRP A 229 -6.25 -14.13 15.75
CA TRP A 229 -6.71 -12.75 15.82
C TRP A 229 -7.53 -12.38 14.57
N TRP A 230 -7.05 -12.70 13.36
CA TRP A 230 -7.80 -12.39 12.15
C TRP A 230 -9.19 -13.04 12.12
N ALA A 231 -9.32 -14.29 12.58
CA ALA A 231 -10.61 -14.98 12.61
C ALA A 231 -11.68 -14.22 13.43
N GLU A 232 -11.29 -13.53 14.50
CA GLU A 232 -12.19 -12.71 15.33
C GLU A 232 -12.43 -11.31 14.72
N HIS A 233 -11.39 -10.71 14.14
CA HIS A 233 -11.40 -9.29 13.75
C HIS A 233 -11.76 -9.04 12.28
N ALA A 234 -11.69 -10.06 11.41
CA ALA A 234 -11.94 -9.93 9.97
C ALA A 234 -13.30 -9.30 9.60
N PRO A 235 -14.43 -9.60 10.28
CA PRO A 235 -15.71 -9.00 9.95
C PRO A 235 -15.71 -7.47 10.11
N PHE A 236 -15.15 -6.94 11.20
CA PHE A 236 -15.04 -5.50 11.42
C PHE A 236 -14.18 -4.84 10.35
N TRP A 237 -13.05 -5.45 9.99
CA TRP A 237 -12.19 -4.91 8.94
C TRP A 237 -12.80 -5.01 7.54
N ALA A 238 -13.71 -5.96 7.30
CA ALA A 238 -14.51 -5.95 6.07
C ALA A 238 -15.44 -4.73 6.02
N ASP A 239 -16.04 -4.34 7.15
CA ASP A 239 -16.85 -3.13 7.25
C ASP A 239 -16.02 -1.86 6.99
N VAL A 240 -14.83 -1.76 7.60
CA VAL A 240 -13.90 -0.65 7.39
C VAL A 240 -13.51 -0.51 5.92
N ARG A 241 -13.11 -1.60 5.26
CA ARG A 241 -12.74 -1.59 3.83
C ARG A 241 -13.88 -1.10 2.95
N ALA A 242 -15.11 -1.50 3.25
CA ALA A 242 -16.25 -1.18 2.42
C ALA A 242 -16.76 0.27 2.61
N GLU A 243 -16.53 0.89 3.77
CA GLU A 243 -16.74 2.34 3.93
C GLU A 243 -15.62 3.17 3.30
N TRP A 244 -14.37 2.71 3.38
CA TRP A 244 -13.27 3.33 2.62
C TRP A 244 -13.50 3.24 1.10
N ALA A 245 -13.99 2.10 0.59
CA ALA A 245 -14.33 1.95 -0.82
C ALA A 245 -15.33 3.03 -1.30
N GLN A 246 -16.37 3.31 -0.50
CA GLN A 246 -17.32 4.40 -0.81
C GLN A 246 -16.67 5.79 -0.90
N VAL A 247 -15.57 6.03 -0.17
CA VAL A 247 -14.81 7.28 -0.27
C VAL A 247 -14.05 7.34 -1.60
N PHE A 248 -13.36 6.26 -1.95
CA PHE A 248 -12.53 6.20 -3.16
C PHE A 248 -13.35 6.15 -4.45
N ASP A 249 -14.51 5.50 -4.44
CA ASP A 249 -15.42 5.37 -5.58
C ASP A 249 -16.02 6.72 -6.02
N GLN A 250 -15.87 7.77 -5.22
CA GLN A 250 -16.27 9.13 -5.62
C GLN A 250 -15.34 9.74 -6.66
N HIS A 251 -14.12 9.19 -6.84
CA HIS A 251 -13.13 9.66 -7.82
C HIS A 251 -12.84 11.17 -7.70
N LYS A 252 -12.71 11.65 -6.47
CA LYS A 252 -12.45 13.06 -6.14
C LYS A 252 -11.10 13.22 -5.46
N ASN A 253 -10.54 14.42 -5.60
CA ASN A 253 -9.44 14.86 -4.76
C ASN A 253 -9.91 14.88 -3.30
N ILE A 254 -9.10 14.35 -2.39
CA ILE A 254 -9.45 14.32 -0.97
C ILE A 254 -8.31 14.85 -0.12
N THR A 255 -8.66 15.43 1.02
CA THR A 255 -7.73 15.71 2.10
C THR A 255 -8.07 14.82 3.28
N ILE A 256 -7.11 14.06 3.77
CA ILE A 256 -7.25 13.22 4.96
C ILE A 256 -6.54 13.91 6.11
N LYS A 257 -7.31 14.32 7.12
CA LYS A 257 -6.77 14.93 8.34
C LYS A 257 -6.00 13.89 9.14
N GLN A 258 -4.84 14.27 9.68
CA GLN A 258 -4.09 13.37 10.55
C GLN A 258 -4.78 13.17 11.91
N PHE A 259 -5.43 14.22 12.42
CA PHE A 259 -6.10 14.21 13.72
C PHE A 259 -7.47 14.89 13.63
N VAL A 260 -8.44 14.34 14.37
CA VAL A 260 -9.72 14.97 14.68
C VAL A 260 -9.90 14.89 16.19
N ARG A 261 -10.17 16.03 16.84
CA ARG A 261 -10.29 16.11 18.32
C ARG A 261 -9.13 15.42 19.05
N SER A 262 -7.91 15.67 18.58
CA SER A 262 -6.65 15.12 19.11
C SER A 262 -6.51 13.59 19.05
N LYS A 263 -7.34 12.91 18.27
CA LYS A 263 -7.27 11.46 18.05
C LYS A 263 -6.99 11.14 16.60
N MET A 264 -6.24 10.07 16.36
CA MET A 264 -6.03 9.46 15.05
C MET A 264 -7.23 8.61 14.64
N LEU A 265 -7.36 8.34 13.33
CA LEU A 265 -8.44 7.51 12.78
C LEU A 265 -8.46 6.10 13.40
N SER A 266 -7.28 5.45 13.50
CA SER A 266 -7.11 4.14 14.17
C SER A 266 -7.66 4.07 15.58
N GLU A 267 -7.61 5.15 16.37
CA GLU A 267 -8.16 5.19 17.73
C GLU A 267 -9.70 5.14 17.73
N TYR A 268 -10.33 5.82 16.76
CA TYR A 268 -11.78 5.75 16.58
C TYR A 268 -12.23 4.36 16.15
N PHE A 269 -11.54 3.75 15.18
CA PHE A 269 -11.87 2.39 14.72
C PHE A 269 -11.69 1.35 15.83
N THR A 270 -10.61 1.45 16.61
CA THR A 270 -10.40 0.59 17.79
C THR A 270 -11.53 0.74 18.81
N ALA A 271 -12.04 1.95 19.03
CA ALA A 271 -13.16 2.18 19.94
C ALA A 271 -14.45 1.53 19.43
N ILE A 272 -14.76 1.69 18.13
CA ILE A 272 -15.95 1.09 17.51
C ILE A 272 -15.87 -0.45 17.56
N GLU A 273 -14.72 -1.04 17.23
CA GLU A 273 -14.53 -2.49 17.23
C GLU A 273 -14.78 -3.11 18.62
N LYS A 274 -14.33 -2.44 19.70
CA LYS A 274 -14.52 -2.89 21.08
C LYS A 274 -15.98 -2.95 21.53
N GLU A 275 -16.86 -2.21 20.88
CA GLU A 275 -18.30 -2.22 21.19
C GLU A 275 -18.98 -3.49 20.70
N LYS A 276 -18.34 -4.27 19.82
CA LYS A 276 -18.85 -5.54 19.28
C LYS A 276 -20.26 -5.44 18.69
N ASN A 277 -20.54 -4.33 17.97
CA ASN A 277 -21.82 -4.14 17.30
C ASN A 277 -21.96 -5.03 16.05
N ASP A 278 -23.17 -5.14 15.52
CA ASP A 278 -23.44 -5.70 14.20
C ASP A 278 -22.84 -4.84 13.06
N SER A 279 -22.74 -5.42 11.86
CA SER A 279 -22.16 -4.77 10.68
C SER A 279 -22.90 -3.49 10.29
N VAL A 280 -24.24 -3.45 10.33
CA VAL A 280 -25.01 -2.24 9.95
C VAL A 280 -24.65 -1.07 10.88
N THR A 281 -24.57 -1.34 12.18
CA THR A 281 -24.18 -0.35 13.19
C THR A 281 -22.72 0.09 13.02
N ASN A 282 -21.80 -0.85 12.80
CA ASN A 282 -20.37 -0.54 12.57
C ASN A 282 -20.19 0.34 11.33
N ARG A 283 -20.76 -0.06 10.19
CA ARG A 283 -20.69 0.68 8.92
C ARG A 283 -21.17 2.12 9.07
N LYS A 284 -22.29 2.35 9.78
CA LYS A 284 -22.78 3.70 10.09
C LYS A 284 -21.77 4.51 10.90
N LYS A 285 -21.24 3.96 12.00
CA LYS A 285 -20.26 4.65 12.86
C LYS A 285 -18.95 4.93 12.14
N ILE A 286 -18.43 3.96 11.37
CA ILE A 286 -17.23 4.12 10.55
C ILE A 286 -17.43 5.25 9.54
N LYS A 287 -18.57 5.29 8.84
CA LYS A 287 -18.91 6.38 7.92
C LYS A 287 -18.93 7.75 8.60
N GLU A 288 -19.54 7.86 9.77
CA GLU A 288 -19.58 9.10 10.56
C GLU A 288 -18.18 9.57 10.97
N VAL A 289 -17.28 8.64 11.30
CA VAL A 289 -15.87 8.95 11.57
C VAL A 289 -15.16 9.39 10.30
N LEU A 290 -15.27 8.65 9.20
CA LEU A 290 -14.62 9.00 7.92
C LEU A 290 -15.07 10.39 7.43
N ASN A 291 -16.34 10.74 7.58
CA ASN A 291 -16.86 12.08 7.24
C ASN A 291 -16.21 13.23 8.03
N GLN A 292 -15.59 12.96 9.18
CA GLN A 292 -14.86 13.97 9.96
C GLN A 292 -13.40 14.11 9.49
N PHE A 293 -12.81 13.01 9.05
CA PHE A 293 -11.40 12.91 8.65
C PHE A 293 -11.17 13.25 7.18
N VAL A 294 -12.08 12.85 6.30
CA VAL A 294 -11.98 13.03 4.85
C VAL A 294 -12.75 14.29 4.44
N VAL A 295 -12.06 15.17 3.73
CA VAL A 295 -12.65 16.35 3.09
C VAL A 295 -12.52 16.17 1.59
N TYR A 296 -13.63 16.19 0.87
CA TYR A 296 -13.61 16.23 -0.59
C TYR A 296 -13.20 17.63 -1.04
N ASN A 297 -12.12 17.70 -1.79
CA ASN A 297 -11.69 18.94 -2.43
C ASN A 297 -12.42 19.01 -3.77
N ASP A 298 -13.21 20.05 -4.00
CA ASP A 298 -13.77 20.28 -5.33
C ASP A 298 -12.62 20.47 -6.32
N GLU A 299 -12.73 19.86 -7.49
CA GLU A 299 -12.01 20.39 -8.63
C GLU A 299 -12.74 21.64 -9.11
N VAL A 300 -12.03 22.76 -9.17
CA VAL A 300 -12.20 23.68 -10.28
C VAL A 300 -11.75 22.91 -11.53
N ILE A 301 -12.61 22.01 -12.04
CA ILE A 301 -12.61 21.74 -13.48
C ILE A 301 -13.24 23.00 -14.06
N GLY A 302 -12.38 23.99 -14.33
CA GLY A 302 -12.76 25.07 -15.20
C GLY A 302 -13.21 24.44 -16.52
N LYS A 303 -14.52 24.46 -16.76
CA LYS A 303 -15.01 24.60 -18.13
C LYS A 303 -14.39 25.89 -18.65
N ASN A 304 -13.46 25.77 -19.59
CA ASN A 304 -13.26 26.66 -20.72
C ASN A 304 -12.56 25.85 -21.80
#